data_AF-A0A2I4AM72-F1
#
_entry.id   AF-A0A2I4AM72-F1
#
_cell.length_a   1.000
_cell.length_b   1.000
_cell.length_c   1.000
_cell.angle_alpha   90.00
_cell.angle_beta   90.00
_cell.angle_gamma   90.00
#
_symmetry.space_group_name_H-M   'P 1'
#
loop_
_entity.id
_entity.type
_entity.pdbx_description
1 polymer ?
#
loop_
_entity_poly.entity_id
_entity_poly.type
_entity_poly.pdbx_seq_one_letter_code
_entity_poly.pdbx_strand_id
1 'polypeptide(L)'
;MYELPEEDNEILFSVKFLGRVEVVRPTGLQILEEAAENLKTPDQFNAEKAAKKSKVHIFLSMNGIDILENKTKFLLYSCPLSTVSFCAILPSSPRVFGFV
;
A
#
# COMPACT_ATOMS: atom_id res chain seq x y z
N MET A 1 7.60 25.56 26.85
CA MET A 1 7.91 25.62 25.42
C MET A 1 6.63 25.26 24.68
N TYR A 2 6.15 26.12 23.79
CA TYR A 2 5.02 25.78 22.92
C TYR A 2 5.61 25.02 21.74
N GLU A 3 5.35 23.72 21.66
CA GLU A 3 5.64 22.98 20.43
C GLU A 3 4.68 23.51 19.37
N LEU A 4 5.26 24.13 18.32
CA LEU A 4 4.50 24.45 17.13
C LEU A 4 4.03 23.11 16.54
N PRO A 5 2.77 23.01 16.07
CA PRO A 5 2.34 21.80 15.37
C PRO A 5 3.29 21.61 14.21
N GLU A 6 3.99 20.47 14.18
CA GLU A 6 4.74 20.04 13.01
C GLU A 6 3.78 20.20 11.83
N GLU A 7 4.15 21.00 10.82
CA GLU A 7 3.41 20.97 9.56
C GLU A 7 3.47 19.52 9.10
N ASP A 8 2.35 18.81 9.27
CA ASP A 8 2.14 17.44 8.80
C ASP A 8 2.35 17.47 7.29
N ASN A 9 3.60 17.29 6.88
CA ASN A 9 4.05 17.23 5.49
C ASN A 9 3.58 15.89 4.92
N GLU A 10 2.26 15.80 4.75
CA GLU A 10 1.59 14.63 4.23
C GLU A 10 1.51 14.70 2.71
N ILE A 11 1.87 13.60 2.07
CA ILE A 11 1.74 13.47 0.62
C ILE A 11 0.59 12.52 0.32
N LEU A 12 -0.34 12.97 -0.52
CA LEU A 12 -1.50 12.21 -0.95
C LEU A 12 -1.33 11.70 -2.39
N PHE A 13 -1.48 10.39 -2.58
CA PHE A 13 -1.57 9.76 -3.89
C PHE A 13 -2.93 9.13 -4.12
N SER A 14 -3.52 9.40 -5.29
CA SER A 14 -4.73 8.72 -5.74
C SER A 14 -4.36 7.56 -6.66
N VAL A 15 -4.47 6.33 -6.18
CA VAL A 15 -3.99 5.14 -6.89
C VAL A 15 -5.06 4.06 -6.98
N LYS A 16 -4.76 3.02 -7.77
CA LYS A 16 -5.56 1.80 -7.83
C LYS A 16 -4.95 0.77 -6.88
N PHE A 17 -5.73 0.32 -5.91
CA PHE A 17 -5.30 -0.73 -4.99
C PHE A 17 -5.38 -2.08 -5.69
N LEU A 18 -4.23 -2.76 -5.80
CA LEU A 18 -4.16 -4.11 -6.37
C LEU A 18 -4.54 -5.19 -5.35
N GLY A 19 -4.27 -4.94 -4.08
CA GLY A 19 -4.57 -5.84 -2.96
C GLY A 19 -3.41 -5.94 -1.98
N ARG A 20 -3.53 -6.86 -1.03
CA ARG A 20 -2.47 -7.26 -0.10
C ARG A 20 -2.37 -8.78 -0.10
N VAL A 21 -1.18 -9.31 0.16
CA VAL A 21 -0.94 -10.75 0.25
C VAL A 21 0.16 -11.00 1.27
N GLU A 22 0.10 -12.14 1.95
CA GLU A 22 1.19 -12.58 2.82
C GLU A 22 2.42 -12.94 1.99
N VAL A 23 3.59 -12.57 2.49
CA VAL A 23 4.88 -12.80 1.84
C VAL A 23 5.79 -13.61 2.75
N VAL A 24 6.68 -14.39 2.14
CA VAL A 24 7.58 -15.30 2.87
C VAL A 24 8.86 -14.62 3.37
N ARG A 25 9.16 -13.41 2.90
CA ARG A 25 10.36 -12.63 3.28
C ARG A 25 10.03 -11.15 3.42
N PRO A 26 10.68 -10.41 4.33
CA PRO A 26 10.40 -9.00 4.58
C PRO A 26 10.98 -8.04 3.52
N THR A 27 11.86 -8.52 2.63
CA THR A 27 12.57 -7.66 1.68
C THR A 27 12.90 -8.36 0.37
N GLY A 28 13.16 -7.57 -0.66
CA GLY A 28 13.62 -8.02 -1.98
C GLY A 28 12.60 -7.73 -3.08
N LEU A 29 13.10 -7.27 -4.23
CA LEU A 29 12.26 -6.95 -5.38
C LEU A 29 11.43 -8.15 -5.85
N GLN A 30 12.02 -9.34 -5.84
CA GLN A 30 11.36 -10.59 -6.23
C GLN A 30 10.07 -10.84 -5.42
N ILE A 31 10.04 -10.48 -4.14
CA ILE A 31 8.84 -10.64 -3.29
C ILE A 31 7.70 -9.74 -3.79
N LEU A 32 8.01 -8.50 -4.18
CA LEU A 32 7.00 -7.59 -4.72
C LEU A 32 6.52 -8.03 -6.11
N GLU A 33 7.40 -8.61 -6.94
CA GLU A 33 7.02 -9.16 -8.25
C GLU A 33 6.10 -10.38 -8.10
N GLU A 34 6.46 -11.34 -7.23
CA GLU A 34 5.64 -12.51 -6.91
C GLU A 34 4.27 -12.10 -6.33
N ALA A 35 4.26 -11.14 -5.41
CA ALA A 35 3.02 -10.60 -4.84
C ALA A 35 2.12 -9.95 -5.92
N ALA A 36 2.70 -9.17 -6.83
CA ALA A 36 1.95 -8.55 -7.90
C ALA A 36 1.34 -9.56 -8.87
N GLU A 37 2.04 -10.66 -9.19
CA GLU A 37 1.48 -11.75 -9.99
C GLU A 37 0.34 -12.49 -9.25
N ASN A 38 0.52 -12.78 -7.96
CA ASN A 38 -0.51 -13.41 -7.11
C ASN A 38 -1.79 -12.56 -6.96
N LEU A 39 -1.68 -11.24 -7.08
CA LEU A 39 -2.81 -10.32 -7.04
C LEU A 39 -3.47 -10.12 -8.42
N LYS A 40 -2.79 -10.47 -9.52
CA LYS A 40 -3.36 -10.44 -10.87
C LYS A 40 -4.27 -11.64 -11.14
N THR A 41 -3.97 -12.80 -10.55
CA THR A 41 -4.74 -14.03 -10.73
C THR A 41 -6.03 -13.95 -9.90
N PRO A 42 -7.22 -13.89 -10.56
CA PRO A 42 -8.48 -13.85 -9.83
C PRO A 42 -8.74 -15.23 -9.21
N ASP A 43 -8.55 -15.31 -7.90
CA ASP A 43 -8.90 -16.50 -7.13
C ASP A 43 -10.43 -16.55 -6.98
N GLN A 44 -11.08 -17.48 -7.66
CA GLN A 44 -12.55 -17.62 -7.67
C GLN A 44 -13.14 -17.92 -6.27
N PHE A 45 -12.32 -18.30 -5.30
CA PHE A 45 -12.75 -18.80 -3.99
C PHE A 45 -12.40 -17.90 -2.81
N ASN A 46 -11.67 -16.78 -3.01
CA ASN A 46 -11.18 -15.96 -1.90
C ASN A 46 -11.80 -14.56 -1.90
N ALA A 47 -12.92 -14.41 -1.19
CA ALA A 47 -13.67 -13.15 -1.09
C ALA A 47 -12.88 -12.02 -0.39
N GLU A 48 -11.87 -12.33 0.42
CA GLU A 48 -10.99 -11.31 1.02
C GLU A 48 -10.03 -10.67 -0.01
N LYS A 49 -9.71 -11.37 -1.11
CA LYS A 49 -9.02 -10.79 -2.28
C LYS A 49 -9.95 -9.88 -3.10
N ALA A 50 -11.24 -9.82 -2.78
CA ALA A 50 -12.25 -9.04 -3.51
C ALA A 50 -12.33 -7.56 -3.08
N ALA A 51 -11.23 -6.98 -2.57
CA ALA A 51 -11.01 -5.54 -2.74
C ALA A 51 -10.80 -5.27 -4.25
N LYS A 52 -11.88 -5.35 -5.02
CA LYS A 52 -11.96 -5.12 -6.46
C LYS A 52 -11.20 -3.85 -6.81
N LYS A 53 -9.93 -3.95 -7.23
CA LYS A 53 -9.19 -2.99 -8.07
C LYS A 53 -9.66 -1.54 -7.85
N SER A 54 -9.76 -1.12 -6.59
CA SER A 54 -10.56 0.04 -6.19
C SER A 54 -9.66 1.25 -6.16
N LYS A 55 -10.22 2.42 -6.46
CA LYS A 55 -9.48 3.65 -6.25
C LYS A 55 -9.35 3.87 -4.75
N VAL A 56 -8.14 4.17 -4.29
CA VAL A 56 -7.83 4.50 -2.90
C VAL A 56 -6.99 5.77 -2.84
N HIS A 57 -6.95 6.37 -1.67
CA HIS A 57 -5.94 7.37 -1.33
C HIS A 57 -4.88 6.74 -0.47
N ILE A 58 -3.61 6.99 -0.79
CA ILE A 58 -2.48 6.69 0.07
C ILE A 58 -2.01 8.02 0.64
N PHE A 59 -2.01 8.14 1.95
CA PHE A 59 -1.40 9.23 2.69
C PHE A 59 -0.08 8.74 3.25
N LEU A 60 1.00 9.47 2.94
CA LEU A 60 2.33 9.22 3.45
C LEU A 60 2.72 10.37 4.36
N SER A 61 3.05 10.04 5.60
CA SER A 61 3.60 10.96 6.59
C SER A 61 4.91 10.39 7.14
N MET A 62 5.59 11.15 8.01
CA MET A 62 6.75 10.62 8.74
C MET A 62 6.37 9.50 9.70
N ASN A 63 5.10 9.44 10.12
CA ASN A 63 4.60 8.46 11.07
C ASN A 63 4.20 7.15 10.39
N GLY A 64 3.68 7.21 9.16
CA GLY A 64 3.17 6.02 8.51
C GLY A 64 2.53 6.20 7.15
N ILE A 65 1.90 5.11 6.73
CA ILE A 65 1.19 4.94 5.48
C ILE A 65 -0.26 4.60 5.80
N ASP A 66 -1.17 5.50 5.45
CA ASP A 66 -2.61 5.27 5.57
C ASP A 66 -3.24 5.06 4.19
N ILE A 67 -4.09 4.04 4.09
CA ILE A 67 -4.81 3.71 2.86
C ILE A 67 -6.30 3.88 3.13
N LEU A 68 -6.92 4.83 2.42
CA LEU A 68 -8.34 5.18 2.59
C LEU A 68 -9.13 4.82 1.33
N GLU A 69 -10.37 4.37 1.51
CA GLU A 69 -11.31 4.20 0.39
C GLU A 69 -11.61 5.57 -0.25
N ASN A 70 -11.61 5.62 -1.59
CA ASN A 70 -11.65 6.89 -2.31
C ASN A 70 -12.94 7.71 -2.10
N LYS A 71 -14.10 7.08 -1.95
CA LYS A 71 -15.39 7.79 -1.83
C LYS A 71 -15.71 8.17 -0.39
N THR A 72 -15.70 7.21 0.52
CA THR A 72 -16.10 7.38 1.92
C THR A 72 -14.99 7.90 2.79
N LYS A 73 -13.73 7.85 2.31
CA LYS A 73 -12.52 8.12 3.10
C LYS A 73 -12.39 7.20 4.31
N PHE A 74 -13.05 6.05 4.30
CA PHE A 74 -12.90 5.05 5.36
C PHE A 74 -11.47 4.51 5.35
N LEU A 75 -10.83 4.50 6.52
CA LEU A 75 -9.49 3.94 6.71
C LEU A 75 -9.54 2.43 6.51
N LEU A 76 -8.90 1.94 5.46
CA LEU A 76 -8.80 0.52 5.15
C LEU A 76 -7.62 -0.12 5.86
N TYR A 77 -6.47 0.54 5.80
CA TYR A 77 -5.21 0.06 6.40
C TYR A 77 -4.40 1.23 6.91
N SER A 78 -3.68 1.00 8.00
CA SER A 78 -2.67 1.91 8.54
C SER A 78 -1.43 1.10 8.88
N CYS A 79 -0.26 1.60 8.48
CA CYS A 79 1.02 0.95 8.71
C CYS A 79 2.01 2.00 9.25
N PRO A 80 2.53 1.84 10.49
CA PRO A 80 3.62 2.69 10.96
C PRO A 80 4.83 2.59 10.04
N LEU A 81 5.49 3.71 9.75
CA LEU A 81 6.63 3.71 8.83
C LEU A 81 7.78 2.84 9.37
N SER A 82 7.90 2.75 10.69
CA SER A 82 8.86 1.89 11.40
C SER A 82 8.69 0.39 11.15
N THR A 83 7.52 -0.05 10.66
CA THR A 83 7.25 -1.46 10.34
C THR A 83 7.43 -1.80 8.87
N VAL A 84 7.61 -0.81 7.99
CA VAL A 84 7.85 -1.03 6.56
C VAL A 84 9.29 -1.49 6.35
N SER A 85 9.47 -2.73 5.88
CA SER A 85 10.79 -3.34 5.72
C SER A 85 11.37 -3.19 4.32
N PHE A 86 10.52 -2.95 3.31
CA PHE A 86 10.97 -2.74 1.94
C PHE A 86 9.91 -2.03 1.10
N CYS A 87 10.33 -1.19 0.16
CA CYS A 87 9.45 -0.64 -0.88
C CYS A 87 10.18 -0.50 -2.20
N ALA A 88 9.50 -0.75 -3.32
CA ALA A 88 10.06 -0.52 -4.64
C ALA A 88 8.99 -0.34 -5.72
N ILE A 89 9.39 0.32 -6.81
CA ILE A 89 8.69 0.30 -8.09
C ILE A 89 9.12 -0.97 -8.83
N LEU A 90 8.16 -1.68 -9.43
CA LEU A 90 8.46 -2.89 -10.18
C LEU A 90 9.08 -2.54 -11.55
N PRO A 91 10.29 -3.03 -11.89
CA PRO A 91 10.90 -2.78 -13.19
C PRO A 91 10.06 -3.33 -14.36
N SER A 92 9.39 -4.46 -14.15
CA SER A 92 8.48 -5.08 -15.12
C SER A 92 7.19 -4.28 -15.33
N SER A 93 6.82 -3.40 -14.40
CA SER A 93 5.65 -2.53 -14.51
C SER A 93 5.87 -1.20 -13.79
N PRO A 94 6.50 -0.19 -14.45
CA PRO A 94 6.92 1.06 -13.80
C PRO A 94 5.81 1.92 -13.19
N ARG A 95 4.53 1.57 -13.40
CA ARG A 95 3.36 2.21 -12.79
C ARG A 95 2.87 1.51 -11.52
N VAL A 96 3.53 0.42 -11.14
CA VAL A 96 3.21 -0.39 -9.97
C VAL A 96 4.36 -0.25 -8.99
N PHE A 97 4.02 0.12 -7.77
CA PHE A 97 4.93 0.02 -6.63
C PHE A 97 4.27 -0.85 -5.56
N GLY A 98 5.10 -1.39 -4.69
CA GLY A 98 4.66 -2.14 -3.52
C GLY A 98 5.56 -1.86 -2.33
N PHE A 99 5.04 -2.19 -1.15
CA PHE A 99 5.81 -2.21 0.08
C PHE A 99 5.47 -3.47 0.87
N VAL A 100 6.40 -3.89 1.72
CA VAL A 100 6.24 -4.94 2.72
C VAL A 100 6.27 -4.30 4.09
#